data_AF-A0A0N4XKF1-F1
#
_entry.id   AF-A0A0N4XKF1-F1
#
_cell.length_a   1.000
_cell.length_b   1.000
_cell.length_c   1.000
_cell.angle_alpha   90.00
_cell.angle_beta   90.00
_cell.angle_gamma   90.00
#
_symmetry.space_group_name_H-M   'P 1'
#
loop_
_entity.id
_entity.type
_entity.pdbx_description
1 polymer ?
#
loop_
_entity_poly.entity_id
_entity_poly.type
_entity_poly.pdbx_seq_one_letter_code
_entity_poly.pdbx_strand_id
1 'polypeptide(L)'
;MGAEASSTAKKPEVVNLNKAQVEKAIEELKKRTKGKEALDRQQFESSFPKLQPMTTSIFEALAEKGQCSFSKILLLADNLLGDSESQACWLLKAFQTSSKALECIVSIYAHRNKLTSEESNQLLDYLLVDLPTDETRFGKWLLGHPVAPQLVLHVFSPLIFESGPQLNPSFAGSSSPTLSRSATAVVNMHLPNERRKQWTLLFSRV
;
A
#
# COMPACT_ATOMS: atom_id res chain seq x y z
N MET A 1 -18.72 -27.27 -39.43
CA MET A 1 -18.53 -25.81 -39.41
C MET A 1 -18.06 -25.44 -38.01
N GLY A 2 -16.78 -25.10 -37.87
CA GLY A 2 -16.17 -24.76 -36.59
C GLY A 2 -16.41 -23.30 -36.25
N ALA A 3 -16.77 -23.03 -35.00
CA ALA A 3 -16.72 -21.71 -34.40
C ALA A 3 -15.64 -21.76 -33.31
N GLU A 4 -14.44 -21.31 -33.65
CA GLU A 4 -13.41 -21.01 -32.67
C GLU A 4 -13.87 -19.79 -31.88
N ALA A 5 -14.33 -20.01 -30.65
CA ALA A 5 -14.51 -18.96 -29.67
C ALA A 5 -13.12 -18.42 -29.31
N SER A 6 -12.71 -17.34 -29.99
CA SER A 6 -11.52 -16.57 -29.66
C SER A 6 -11.73 -15.87 -28.31
N SER A 7 -11.46 -16.58 -27.21
CA SER A 7 -11.30 -15.98 -25.89
C SER A 7 -9.95 -15.25 -25.85
N THR A 8 -9.90 -14.10 -26.49
CA THR A 8 -8.85 -13.11 -26.24
C THR A 8 -9.06 -12.55 -24.85
N ALA A 9 -8.59 -13.27 -23.83
CA ALA A 9 -8.37 -12.71 -22.50
C ALA A 9 -7.42 -11.52 -22.71
N LYS A 10 -7.97 -10.30 -22.67
CA LYS A 10 -7.18 -9.06 -22.74
C LYS A 10 -6.09 -9.17 -21.69
N LYS A 11 -4.83 -9.03 -22.10
CA LYS A 11 -3.73 -8.96 -21.15
C LYS A 11 -4.03 -7.81 -20.18
N PRO A 12 -3.85 -7.99 -18.87
CA PRO A 12 -4.04 -6.91 -17.93
C PRO A 12 -3.11 -5.75 -18.31
N GLU A 13 -3.72 -4.60 -18.59
CA GLU A 13 -3.04 -3.36 -18.96
C GLU A 13 -2.90 -2.46 -17.73
N VAL A 14 -1.84 -1.65 -17.70
CA VAL A 14 -1.61 -0.64 -16.66
C VAL A 14 -2.42 0.60 -17.03
N VAL A 15 -3.39 0.98 -16.20
CA VAL A 15 -4.40 2.00 -16.51
C VAL A 15 -4.24 3.25 -15.65
N ASN A 16 -3.91 3.08 -14.37
CA ASN A 16 -3.88 4.14 -13.36
C ASN A 16 -2.51 4.83 -13.26
N LEU A 17 -1.41 4.11 -13.52
CA LEU A 17 -0.07 4.69 -13.54
C LEU A 17 0.17 5.50 -14.81
N ASN A 18 0.79 6.67 -14.66
CA ASN A 18 1.21 7.44 -15.82
C ASN A 18 2.47 6.84 -16.47
N LYS A 19 2.71 7.17 -17.74
CA LYS A 19 3.85 6.63 -18.51
C LYS A 19 5.20 6.89 -17.83
N ALA A 20 5.40 8.07 -17.26
CA ALA A 20 6.65 8.43 -16.60
C ALA A 20 6.90 7.59 -15.33
N GLN A 21 5.86 7.28 -14.55
CA GLN A 21 5.92 6.39 -13.39
C GLN A 21 6.30 4.97 -13.81
N VAL A 22 5.67 4.46 -14.88
CA VAL A 22 5.96 3.14 -15.41
C VAL A 22 7.40 3.04 -15.91
N GLU A 23 7.84 4.00 -16.73
CA GLU A 23 9.20 4.04 -17.28
C GLU A 23 10.25 4.10 -16.17
N LYS A 24 10.07 5.02 -15.21
CA LYS A 24 10.97 5.15 -14.06
C LYS A 24 11.03 3.88 -13.21
N ALA A 25 9.89 3.25 -12.95
CA ALA A 25 9.84 2.01 -12.18
C ALA A 25 10.55 0.86 -12.93
N ILE A 26 10.36 0.74 -14.25
CA ILE A 26 11.07 -0.26 -15.06
C ILE A 26 12.58 -0.01 -15.05
N GLU A 27 13.03 1.23 -15.21
CA GLU A 27 14.45 1.57 -15.17
C GLU A 27 15.09 1.20 -13.83
N GLU A 28 14.45 1.54 -12.72
CA GLU A 28 14.92 1.19 -11.38
C GLU A 28 14.97 -0.33 -11.15
N LEU A 29 13.97 -1.06 -11.64
CA LEU A 29 13.96 -2.53 -11.57
C LEU A 29 15.08 -3.14 -12.44
N LYS A 30 15.29 -2.64 -13.66
CA LYS A 30 16.37 -3.10 -14.56
C LYS A 30 17.75 -2.90 -13.94
N LYS A 31 17.98 -1.77 -13.26
CA LYS A 31 19.24 -1.50 -12.54
C LYS A 31 19.51 -2.57 -11.48
N ARG A 32 18.48 -3.04 -10.77
CA ARG A 32 18.59 -4.02 -9.68
C ARG A 32 18.75 -5.46 -10.18
N THR A 33 18.20 -5.79 -11.35
CA THR A 33 18.25 -7.13 -11.93
C THR A 33 19.39 -7.36 -12.92
N LYS A 34 20.26 -6.36 -13.12
CA LYS A 34 21.28 -6.35 -14.18
C LYS A 34 20.67 -6.61 -15.57
N GLY A 35 19.47 -6.05 -15.82
CA GLY A 35 18.76 -6.14 -17.10
C GLY A 35 17.80 -7.31 -17.27
N LYS A 36 17.64 -8.21 -16.28
CA LYS A 36 16.58 -9.25 -16.34
C LYS A 36 15.21 -8.62 -16.09
N GLU A 37 14.16 -9.11 -16.74
CA GLU A 37 12.79 -8.57 -16.62
C GLU A 37 11.95 -9.24 -15.50
N ALA A 38 12.61 -9.99 -14.63
CA ALA A 38 12.00 -10.64 -13.48
C ALA A 38 12.96 -10.64 -12.29
N LEU A 39 12.35 -10.64 -11.11
CA LEU A 39 13.01 -10.70 -9.81
C LEU A 39 12.79 -12.08 -9.20
N ASP A 40 13.86 -12.68 -8.68
CA ASP A 40 13.71 -13.74 -7.69
C ASP A 40 13.33 -13.15 -6.32
N ARG A 41 13.08 -14.03 -5.34
CA ARG A 41 12.64 -13.63 -4.00
C ARG A 41 13.63 -12.69 -3.30
N GLN A 42 14.92 -12.99 -3.32
CA GLN A 42 15.94 -12.18 -2.64
C GLN A 42 16.08 -10.81 -3.29
N GLN A 43 16.02 -10.77 -4.63
CA GLN A 43 16.05 -9.51 -5.36
C GLN A 43 14.79 -8.68 -5.10
N PHE A 44 13.62 -9.30 -4.99
CA PHE A 44 12.38 -8.58 -4.66
C PHE A 44 12.44 -7.99 -3.25
N GLU A 45 12.83 -8.78 -2.25
CA GLU A 45 12.95 -8.34 -0.85
C GLU A 45 13.95 -7.19 -0.69
N SER A 46 15.09 -7.25 -1.38
CA SER A 46 16.09 -6.17 -1.40
C SER A 46 15.69 -4.96 -2.24
N SER A 47 14.80 -5.15 -3.23
CA SER A 47 14.26 -4.06 -4.04
C SER A 47 13.25 -3.23 -3.26
N PHE A 48 12.47 -3.88 -2.40
CA PHE A 48 11.37 -3.26 -1.66
C PHE A 48 11.51 -3.42 -0.14
N PRO A 49 12.61 -2.94 0.48
CA PRO A 49 12.82 -3.09 1.93
C PRO A 49 11.75 -2.36 2.75
N LYS A 50 11.09 -1.36 2.15
CA LYS A 50 9.99 -0.64 2.79
C LYS A 50 8.74 -1.53 2.93
N LEU A 51 8.57 -2.62 2.19
CA LEU A 51 7.41 -3.51 2.32
C LEU A 51 7.55 -4.52 3.48
N GLN A 52 8.65 -4.48 4.22
CA GLN A 52 8.83 -5.30 5.41
C GLN A 52 7.77 -4.96 6.47
N PRO A 53 7.25 -5.96 7.21
CA PRO A 53 7.67 -7.37 7.22
C PRO A 53 7.01 -8.26 6.14
N MET A 54 6.06 -7.71 5.37
CA MET A 54 5.16 -8.51 4.52
C MET A 54 5.68 -8.72 3.08
N THR A 55 6.91 -8.32 2.79
CA THR A 55 7.52 -8.42 1.45
C THR A 55 7.50 -9.85 0.90
N THR A 56 7.73 -10.84 1.77
CA THR A 56 7.68 -12.27 1.42
C THR A 56 6.29 -12.67 0.95
N SER A 57 5.25 -12.37 1.74
CA SER A 57 3.87 -12.76 1.42
C SER A 57 3.38 -12.07 0.15
N ILE A 58 3.79 -10.81 -0.07
CA ILE A 58 3.52 -10.08 -1.31
C ILE A 58 4.21 -10.76 -2.49
N PHE A 59 5.47 -11.18 -2.34
CA PHE A 59 6.19 -11.92 -3.38
C PHE A 59 5.48 -13.23 -3.71
N GLU A 60 5.10 -14.02 -2.71
CA GLU A 60 4.41 -15.30 -2.89
C GLU A 60 3.06 -15.15 -3.58
N ALA A 61 2.34 -14.05 -3.34
CA ALA A 61 1.09 -13.74 -4.03
C ALA A 61 1.27 -13.35 -5.51
N LEU A 62 2.44 -12.88 -5.91
CA LEU A 62 2.73 -12.41 -7.29
C LEU A 62 3.53 -13.43 -8.12
N ALA A 63 4.40 -14.18 -7.45
CA ALA A 63 5.40 -15.02 -8.10
C ALA A 63 4.72 -16.19 -8.82
N GLU A 64 5.14 -16.42 -10.05
CA GLU A 64 4.84 -17.65 -10.78
C GLU A 64 6.16 -18.38 -11.00
N LYS A 65 6.20 -19.67 -10.68
CA LYS A 65 7.41 -20.50 -10.84
C LYS A 65 8.65 -19.91 -10.13
N GLY A 66 8.44 -19.23 -9.00
CA GLY A 66 9.50 -18.65 -8.17
C GLY A 66 10.09 -17.33 -8.69
N GLN A 67 9.47 -16.69 -9.69
CA GLN A 67 9.89 -15.38 -10.19
C GLN A 67 8.72 -14.41 -10.30
N CYS A 68 8.99 -13.13 -10.08
CA CYS A 68 8.04 -12.04 -10.23
C CYS A 68 8.48 -11.13 -11.39
N SER A 69 7.69 -11.10 -12.47
CA SER A 69 7.99 -10.25 -13.63
C SER A 69 7.67 -8.79 -13.35
N PHE A 70 8.38 -7.88 -14.02
CA PHE A 70 8.14 -6.43 -13.87
C PHE A 70 6.70 -6.05 -14.19
N SER A 71 6.12 -6.67 -15.23
CA SER A 71 4.72 -6.47 -15.59
C SER A 71 3.77 -6.73 -14.41
N LYS A 72 3.99 -7.78 -13.61
CA LYS A 72 3.14 -8.07 -12.45
C LYS A 72 3.32 -7.08 -11.31
N ILE A 73 4.55 -6.61 -11.09
CA ILE A 73 4.83 -5.60 -10.07
C ILE A 73 4.19 -4.27 -10.44
N LEU A 74 4.22 -3.91 -11.73
CA LEU A 74 3.56 -2.72 -12.23
C LEU A 74 2.05 -2.85 -12.17
N LEU A 75 1.49 -3.99 -12.58
CA LEU A 75 0.05 -4.25 -12.45
C LEU A 75 -0.40 -4.24 -10.99
N LEU A 76 0.43 -4.75 -10.08
CA LEU A 76 0.18 -4.63 -8.66
C LEU A 76 0.08 -3.16 -8.25
N ALA A 77 1.11 -2.38 -8.56
CA ALA A 77 1.14 -0.97 -8.22
C ALA A 77 -0.03 -0.21 -8.85
N ASP A 78 -0.40 -0.56 -10.08
CA ASP A 78 -1.54 0.02 -10.80
C ASP A 78 -2.87 -0.23 -10.11
N ASN A 79 -3.10 -1.44 -9.61
CA ASN A 79 -4.32 -1.77 -8.88
C ASN A 79 -4.34 -1.10 -7.49
N LEU A 80 -3.20 -1.06 -6.80
CA LEU A 80 -3.11 -0.51 -5.44
C LEU A 80 -3.08 1.01 -5.39
N LEU A 81 -2.60 1.66 -6.45
CA LEU A 81 -2.60 3.12 -6.60
C LEU A 81 -3.81 3.63 -7.40
N GLY A 82 -4.64 2.70 -7.89
CA GLY A 82 -5.91 2.99 -8.56
C GLY A 82 -7.05 3.28 -7.59
N ASP A 83 -8.26 3.05 -8.07
CA ASP A 83 -9.49 3.25 -7.31
C ASP A 83 -9.70 2.21 -6.19
N SER A 84 -10.65 2.48 -5.30
CA SER A 84 -10.93 1.63 -4.14
C SER A 84 -11.40 0.22 -4.51
N GLU A 85 -12.03 0.05 -5.69
CA GLU A 85 -12.43 -1.28 -6.18
C GLU A 85 -11.23 -2.10 -6.62
N SER A 86 -10.29 -1.50 -7.37
CA SER A 86 -9.04 -2.14 -7.78
C SER A 86 -8.18 -2.50 -6.56
N GLN A 87 -8.09 -1.60 -5.58
CA GLN A 87 -7.42 -1.85 -4.31
C GLN A 87 -8.02 -3.05 -3.58
N ALA A 88 -9.35 -3.06 -3.39
CA ALA A 88 -10.04 -4.16 -2.72
C ALA A 88 -9.85 -5.49 -3.45
N CYS A 89 -10.02 -5.52 -4.77
CA CYS A 89 -9.88 -6.72 -5.58
C CYS A 89 -8.50 -7.35 -5.41
N TRP A 90 -7.44 -6.53 -5.48
CA TRP A 90 -6.09 -7.04 -5.31
C TRP A 90 -5.81 -7.49 -3.88
N LEU A 91 -6.18 -6.69 -2.88
CA LEU A 91 -5.97 -7.01 -1.47
C LEU A 91 -6.64 -8.32 -1.06
N LEU A 92 -7.89 -8.54 -1.51
CA LEU A 92 -8.61 -9.79 -1.26
C LEU A 92 -7.98 -10.96 -2.02
N LYS A 93 -7.50 -10.75 -3.24
CA LYS A 93 -6.78 -11.79 -3.99
C LYS A 93 -5.49 -12.22 -3.29
N ALA A 94 -4.74 -11.28 -2.72
CA ALA A 94 -3.45 -11.56 -2.09
C ALA A 94 -3.60 -12.13 -0.67
N PHE A 95 -4.53 -11.59 0.13
CA PHE A 95 -4.65 -11.89 1.56
C PHE A 95 -5.91 -12.68 1.94
N GLN A 96 -6.74 -13.03 0.96
CA GLN A 96 -7.98 -13.81 1.06
C GLN A 96 -9.13 -13.10 1.79
N THR A 97 -8.86 -12.37 2.87
CA THR A 97 -9.85 -11.65 3.67
C THR A 97 -9.46 -10.20 3.87
N SER A 98 -10.45 -9.30 4.00
CA SER A 98 -10.22 -7.88 4.25
C SER A 98 -9.50 -7.63 5.58
N SER A 99 -9.83 -8.41 6.62
CA SER A 99 -9.14 -8.33 7.92
C SER A 99 -7.65 -8.61 7.80
N LYS A 100 -7.25 -9.67 7.07
CA LYS A 100 -5.83 -9.99 6.87
C LYS A 100 -5.12 -8.97 5.99
N ALA A 101 -5.82 -8.42 4.99
CA ALA A 101 -5.29 -7.34 4.18
C ALA A 101 -4.97 -6.10 5.03
N LEU A 102 -5.88 -5.71 5.92
CA LEU A 102 -5.67 -4.59 6.85
C LEU A 102 -4.56 -4.86 7.86
N GLU A 103 -4.50 -6.07 8.42
CA GLU A 103 -3.41 -6.48 9.30
C GLU A 103 -2.05 -6.36 8.60
N CYS A 104 -1.95 -6.77 7.33
CA CYS A 104 -0.75 -6.61 6.51
C CYS A 104 -0.38 -5.13 6.31
N ILE A 105 -1.34 -4.30 5.93
CA ILE A 105 -1.14 -2.85 5.71
C ILE A 105 -0.65 -2.18 7.00
N VAL A 106 -1.32 -2.45 8.13
CA VAL A 106 -0.95 -1.92 9.44
C VAL A 106 0.42 -2.43 9.87
N SER A 107 0.74 -3.70 9.63
CA SER A 107 2.06 -4.27 9.95
C SER A 107 3.19 -3.56 9.20
N ILE A 108 3.03 -3.31 7.90
CA ILE A 108 4.01 -2.58 7.11
C ILE A 108 4.13 -1.13 7.61
N TYR A 109 2.99 -0.48 7.88
CA TYR A 109 2.97 0.90 8.38
C TYR A 109 3.65 1.02 9.75
N ALA A 110 3.35 0.09 10.67
CA ALA A 110 3.92 0.03 12.00
C ALA A 110 5.42 -0.15 11.96
N HIS A 111 5.92 -1.07 11.13
CA HIS A 111 7.35 -1.29 10.95
C HIS A 111 8.07 -0.04 10.40
N ARG A 112 7.49 0.64 9.40
CA ARG A 112 8.07 1.88 8.84
C ARG A 112 8.15 3.03 9.82
N ASN A 113 7.13 3.19 10.66
CA ASN A 113 7.01 4.30 11.59
C ASN A 113 7.48 3.96 13.01
N LYS A 114 8.04 2.75 13.21
CA LYS A 114 8.51 2.23 14.50
C LYS A 114 7.44 2.39 15.58
N LEU A 115 6.21 1.99 15.26
CA LEU A 115 5.11 1.97 16.21
C LEU A 115 5.33 0.85 17.23
N THR A 116 4.83 1.04 18.45
CA THR A 116 4.77 -0.04 19.43
C THR A 116 3.68 -1.05 19.04
N SER A 117 3.75 -2.27 19.57
CA SER A 117 2.71 -3.28 19.34
C SER A 117 1.33 -2.81 19.81
N GLU A 118 1.28 -2.00 20.87
CA GLU A 118 0.04 -1.40 21.36
C GLU A 118 -0.51 -0.38 20.36
N GLU A 119 0.33 0.52 19.83
CA GLU A 119 -0.08 1.50 18.84
C GLU A 119 -0.54 0.86 17.52
N SER A 120 0.10 -0.23 17.10
CA SER A 120 -0.32 -0.98 15.91
C SER A 120 -1.65 -1.68 16.11
N ASN A 121 -1.88 -2.29 17.29
CA ASN A 121 -3.13 -2.95 17.61
C ASN A 121 -4.28 -1.94 17.68
N GLN A 122 -4.08 -0.78 18.31
CA GLN A 122 -5.08 0.28 18.35
C GLN A 122 -5.47 0.77 16.94
N LEU A 123 -4.48 0.88 16.03
CA LEU A 123 -4.76 1.25 14.63
C LEU A 123 -5.53 0.16 13.90
N LEU A 124 -5.18 -1.11 14.12
CA LEU A 124 -5.88 -2.24 13.53
C LEU A 124 -7.32 -2.31 14.05
N ASP A 125 -7.52 -2.24 15.36
CA ASP A 125 -8.84 -2.25 16.01
C ASP A 125 -9.72 -1.12 15.45
N TYR A 126 -9.17 0.09 15.32
CA TYR A 126 -9.88 1.21 14.70
C TYR A 126 -10.39 0.90 13.28
N LEU A 127 -9.57 0.23 12.46
CA LEU A 127 -9.96 -0.15 11.09
C LEU A 127 -10.95 -1.33 11.06
N LEU A 128 -10.90 -2.23 12.04
CA LEU A 128 -11.75 -3.40 12.10
C LEU A 128 -13.15 -3.11 12.65
N VAL A 129 -13.32 -2.06 13.45
CA VAL A 129 -14.62 -1.70 14.07
C VAL A 129 -15.75 -1.56 13.04
N ASP A 130 -15.47 -0.89 11.92
CA ASP A 130 -16.46 -0.61 10.88
C ASP A 130 -16.29 -1.50 9.64
N LEU A 131 -15.44 -2.53 9.70
CA LEU A 131 -15.16 -3.38 8.56
C LEU A 131 -16.39 -4.24 8.21
N PRO A 132 -16.82 -4.27 6.94
CA PRO A 132 -17.95 -5.12 6.54
C PRO A 132 -17.58 -6.60 6.65
N THR A 133 -18.50 -7.41 7.19
CA THR A 133 -18.37 -8.88 7.20
C THR A 133 -18.43 -9.48 5.79
N ASP A 134 -19.09 -8.78 4.86
CA ASP A 134 -19.22 -9.17 3.47
C ASP A 134 -18.08 -8.56 2.64
N GLU A 135 -17.16 -9.41 2.18
CA GLU A 135 -15.96 -9.02 1.42
C GLU A 135 -16.30 -8.30 0.11
N THR A 136 -17.49 -8.53 -0.47
CA THR A 136 -17.91 -7.83 -1.69
C THR A 136 -18.13 -6.33 -1.46
N ARG A 137 -18.32 -5.92 -0.20
CA ARG A 137 -18.49 -4.51 0.19
C ARG A 137 -17.18 -3.82 0.53
N PHE A 138 -16.06 -4.53 0.55
CA PHE A 138 -14.77 -3.99 0.95
C PHE A 138 -14.33 -2.80 0.10
N GLY A 139 -14.55 -2.84 -1.23
CA GLY A 139 -14.26 -1.71 -2.12
C GLY A 139 -15.08 -0.45 -1.80
N LYS A 140 -16.37 -0.60 -1.50
CA LYS A 140 -17.24 0.51 -1.08
C LYS A 140 -16.84 1.05 0.29
N TRP A 141 -16.46 0.17 1.21
CA TRP A 141 -15.95 0.57 2.51
C TRP A 141 -14.65 1.36 2.38
N LEU A 142 -13.68 0.89 1.57
CA LEU A 142 -12.46 1.63 1.28
C LEU A 142 -12.79 3.03 0.74
N LEU A 143 -13.69 3.14 -0.24
CA LEU A 143 -14.07 4.44 -0.80
C LEU A 143 -14.61 5.41 0.24
N GLY A 144 -15.41 4.92 1.19
CA GLY A 144 -16.01 5.74 2.25
C GLY A 144 -15.10 5.96 3.46
N HIS A 145 -14.03 5.19 3.62
CA HIS A 145 -13.20 5.22 4.81
C HIS A 145 -12.07 6.25 4.67
N PRO A 146 -11.94 7.23 5.57
CA PRO A 146 -10.97 8.31 5.43
C PRO A 146 -9.53 7.83 5.56
N VAL A 147 -9.24 6.84 6.39
CA VAL A 147 -7.89 6.39 6.72
C VAL A 147 -7.36 5.26 5.82
N ALA A 148 -8.14 4.21 5.58
CA ALA A 148 -7.67 2.97 4.95
C ALA A 148 -7.08 3.14 3.53
N PRO A 149 -7.71 3.85 2.57
CA PRO A 149 -7.12 4.06 1.25
C PRO A 149 -5.81 4.82 1.31
N GLN A 150 -5.71 5.79 2.22
CA GLN A 150 -4.49 6.58 2.37
C GLN A 150 -3.33 5.75 2.92
N LEU A 151 -3.63 4.82 3.85
CA LEU A 151 -2.67 3.84 4.33
C LEU A 151 -2.22 2.91 3.20
N VAL A 152 -3.15 2.39 2.39
CA VAL A 152 -2.83 1.58 1.21
C VAL A 152 -1.87 2.32 0.29
N LEU A 153 -2.21 3.56 -0.11
CA LEU A 153 -1.35 4.38 -0.95
C LEU A 153 0.03 4.59 -0.32
N HIS A 154 0.09 4.98 0.95
CA HIS A 154 1.35 5.21 1.65
C HIS A 154 2.23 3.95 1.71
N VAL A 155 1.61 2.81 2.02
CA VAL A 155 2.29 1.53 2.17
C VAL A 155 2.81 1.02 0.82
N PHE A 156 2.06 1.17 -0.26
CA PHE A 156 2.40 0.55 -1.54
C PHE A 156 3.04 1.49 -2.57
N SER A 157 3.06 2.81 -2.35
CA SER A 157 3.80 3.77 -3.20
C SER A 157 5.28 3.39 -3.49
N PRO A 158 6.03 2.74 -2.57
CA PRO A 158 7.39 2.30 -2.87
C PRO A 158 7.51 1.26 -4.00
N LEU A 159 6.42 0.62 -4.42
CA LEU A 159 6.42 -0.29 -5.57
C LEU A 159 6.79 0.42 -6.89
N ILE A 160 6.50 1.72 -6.99
CA ILE A 160 6.90 2.59 -8.11
C ILE A 160 8.04 3.53 -7.72
N PHE A 161 8.73 3.25 -6.61
CA PHE A 161 9.82 4.06 -6.07
C PHE A 161 9.41 5.51 -5.74
N GLU A 162 8.14 5.72 -5.40
CA GLU A 162 7.62 7.01 -4.95
C GLU A 162 7.43 7.05 -3.43
N SER A 163 7.46 8.28 -2.91
CA SER A 163 7.05 8.57 -1.53
C SER A 163 5.55 8.79 -1.51
N GLY A 164 4.82 7.89 -0.86
CA GLY A 164 3.37 8.02 -0.71
C GLY A 164 2.95 9.23 0.12
N PRO A 165 1.63 9.44 0.30
CA PRO A 165 1.11 10.59 1.03
C PRO A 165 1.71 10.67 2.44
N GLN A 166 2.03 11.89 2.88
CA GLN A 166 2.57 12.09 4.22
C GLN A 166 1.44 11.98 5.25
N LEU A 167 1.44 10.87 6.00
CA LEU A 167 0.38 10.56 6.97
C LEU A 167 0.68 11.13 8.36
N ASN A 168 1.95 11.26 8.72
CA ASN A 168 2.36 11.83 10.00
C ASN A 168 2.64 13.34 9.87
N PRO A 169 2.12 14.16 10.78
CA PRO A 169 2.42 15.58 10.80
C PRO A 169 3.90 15.82 11.10
N SER A 170 4.45 16.84 10.48
CA SER A 170 5.79 17.35 10.80
C SER A 170 5.67 18.34 11.96
N PHE A 171 5.96 17.90 13.18
CA PHE A 171 6.03 18.81 14.32
C PHE A 171 7.36 19.58 14.31
N ALA A 172 7.30 20.91 14.30
CA ALA A 172 8.44 21.73 14.66
C ALA A 172 8.68 21.57 16.18
N GLY A 173 9.72 20.85 16.58
CA GLY A 173 10.13 20.78 18.00
C GLY A 173 9.74 19.52 18.78
N SER A 174 9.71 18.34 18.14
CA SER A 174 9.52 17.00 18.74
C SER A 174 8.07 16.53 18.98
N SER A 175 7.93 15.22 19.23
CA SER A 175 6.69 14.44 19.25
C SER A 175 5.65 14.98 20.24
N SER A 176 4.36 14.92 19.87
CA SER A 176 3.26 15.20 20.81
C SER A 176 3.35 14.26 22.03
N PRO A 177 3.33 14.80 23.26
CA PRO A 177 3.31 13.99 24.48
C PRO A 177 1.90 13.46 24.82
N THR A 178 0.85 13.93 24.12
CA THR A 178 -0.55 13.67 24.47
C THR A 178 -1.22 12.60 23.62
N LEU A 179 -0.82 12.46 22.36
CA LEU A 179 -1.39 11.47 21.44
C LEU A 179 -0.32 10.48 21.00
N SER A 180 -0.70 9.21 20.93
CA SER A 180 0.13 8.18 20.30
C SER A 180 0.39 8.53 18.83
N ARG A 181 1.43 7.93 18.23
CA ARG A 181 1.75 8.18 16.83
C ARG A 181 0.63 7.69 15.90
N SER A 182 -0.01 6.57 16.23
CA SER A 182 -1.17 6.05 15.50
C SER A 182 -2.37 6.99 15.59
N ALA A 183 -2.70 7.49 16.79
CA ALA A 183 -3.79 8.45 16.97
C ALA A 183 -3.53 9.76 16.21
N THR A 184 -2.30 10.27 16.29
CA THR A 184 -1.88 11.47 15.55
C THR A 184 -2.02 11.28 14.04
N ALA A 185 -1.62 10.11 13.52
CA ALA A 185 -1.75 9.79 12.10
C ALA A 185 -3.22 9.73 11.68
N VAL A 186 -4.08 9.08 12.47
CA VAL A 186 -5.53 9.01 12.21
C VAL A 186 -6.14 10.41 12.16
N VAL A 187 -5.90 11.26 13.15
CA VAL A 187 -6.42 12.64 13.15
C VAL A 187 -5.92 13.40 11.92
N ASN A 188 -4.64 13.26 11.57
CA ASN A 188 -4.09 13.93 10.39
C ASN A 188 -4.70 13.43 9.07
N MET A 189 -5.06 12.14 8.97
CA MET A 189 -5.71 11.56 7.79
C MET A 189 -7.16 12.03 7.62
N HIS A 190 -7.82 12.49 8.68
CA HIS A 190 -9.13 13.16 8.61
C HIS A 190 -9.04 14.61 8.11
N LEU A 191 -7.85 15.23 8.10
CA LEU A 191 -7.68 16.58 7.58
C LEU A 191 -7.50 16.58 6.04
N PRO A 192 -7.91 17.66 5.36
CA PRO A 192 -7.59 17.86 3.94
C PRO A 192 -6.08 17.85 3.69
N ASN A 193 -5.64 17.24 2.60
CA ASN A 193 -4.22 17.04 2.24
C ASN A 193 -3.36 18.31 2.41
N GLU A 194 -3.90 19.46 2.00
CA GLU A 194 -3.24 20.77 2.05
C GLU A 194 -2.90 21.22 3.47
N ARG A 195 -3.72 20.83 4.45
CA ARG A 195 -3.60 21.24 5.86
C ARG A 195 -2.77 20.28 6.72
N ARG A 196 -2.46 19.09 6.21
CA ARG A 196 -1.72 18.05 6.95
C ARG A 196 -0.29 18.43 7.32
N LYS A 197 0.27 19.43 6.65
CA LYS A 197 1.63 19.94 6.90
C LYS A 197 1.67 21.10 7.88
N GLN A 198 0.50 21.65 8.25
CA GLN A 198 0.39 22.89 9.03
C GLN A 198 -0.03 22.58 10.48
N TRP A 199 0.74 21.72 11.14
CA TRP A 199 0.51 21.44 12.56
C TRP A 199 1.33 22.39 13.42
N THR A 200 0.65 23.25 14.16
CA THR A 200 1.25 24.06 15.22
C THR A 200 0.87 23.42 16.55
N LEU A 201 1.85 22.97 17.32
CA LEU A 201 1.62 22.50 18.69
C LEU A 201 1.27 23.73 19.55
N LEU A 202 0.01 23.80 20.00
CA LEU A 202 -0.44 24.88 20.90
C LEU A 202 0.21 24.79 22.29
N PHE A 203 0.81 23.63 22.63
CA PHE A 203 1.50 23.37 23.89
C PHE A 203 2.83 22.61 23.68
N SER A 204 3.74 23.14 22.85
CA SER A 204 5.14 22.68 22.87
C SER A 204 5.90 23.43 23.96
N ARG A 205 6.54 22.72 24.89
CA ARG A 205 7.51 23.35 25.79
C ARG A 205 8.65 23.89 24.92
N VAL A 206 8.85 25.21 24.93
CA VAL A 206 10.10 25.85 24.53
C VAL A 206 11.14 25.57 25.59
#